data_AF-A0A944N9S9-F1
#
_entry.id   AF-A0A944N9S9-F1
#
_cell.length_a   1.000
_cell.length_b   1.000
_cell.length_c   1.000
_cell.angle_alpha   90.00
_cell.angle_beta   90.00
_cell.angle_gamma   90.00
#
_symmetry.space_group_name_H-M   'P 1'
#
loop_
_entity.id
_entity.type
_entity.pdbx_description
1 polymer ?
#
loop_
_entity_poly.entity_id
_entity_poly.type
_entity_poly.pdbx_seq_one_letter_code
_entity_poly.pdbx_strand_id
1 'polypeptide(L)' 'MAECSSPLTGIIEEDKVFIDFGEHEGKSILEVADTLPDFYDFLIDKKNTGMCSIRRSKDKSFKLYVYNQVH' A
#
# COMPACT_ATOMS: atom_id res chain seq x y z
N MET A 1 -14.77 -6.37 18.56
CA MET A 1 -13.33 -6.05 18.75
C MET A 1 -12.84 -5.57 17.42
N ALA A 2 -12.30 -4.35 17.37
CA ALA A 2 -11.95 -3.65 16.15
C ALA A 2 -11.27 -4.61 15.18
N GLU A 3 -11.89 -4.80 14.02
CA GLU A 3 -11.24 -5.36 12.85
C GLU A 3 -9.95 -4.54 12.64
N CYS A 4 -8.83 -5.10 13.07
CA CYS A 4 -7.51 -4.47 12.98
C CYS A 4 -7.01 -4.61 11.54
N SER A 5 -7.88 -4.26 10.59
CA SER A 5 -7.61 -4.26 9.17
C SER A 5 -7.08 -2.89 8.81
N SER A 6 -5.81 -2.84 8.43
CA SER A 6 -5.19 -1.60 7.99
C SER A 6 -6.01 -0.98 6.84
N PRO A 7 -6.27 0.34 6.85
CA PRO A 7 -7.11 0.98 5.83
C PRO A 7 -6.54 0.74 4.42
N LEU A 8 -5.22 0.68 4.30
CA LEU A 8 -4.55 0.44 3.03
C LEU A 8 -4.40 -1.03 2.65
N THR A 9 -4.12 -1.94 3.58
CA THR A 9 -3.77 -3.34 3.24
C THR A 9 -4.82 -4.35 3.68
N GLY A 10 -5.83 -3.91 4.42
CA GLY A 10 -6.92 -4.72 4.95
C GLY A 10 -6.37 -5.78 5.90
N ILE A 11 -6.54 -7.05 5.54
CA ILE A 11 -6.09 -8.21 6.31
C ILE A 11 -4.58 -8.52 6.16
N ILE A 12 -3.86 -7.75 5.34
CA ILE A 12 -2.44 -7.97 5.04
C ILE A 12 -1.60 -7.06 5.94
N GLU A 13 -0.53 -7.61 6.51
CA GLU A 13 0.43 -6.85 7.33
C GLU A 13 1.19 -5.82 6.47
N GLU A 14 1.19 -4.57 6.90
CA GLU A 14 1.79 -3.43 6.18
C GLU A 14 3.31 -3.54 6.02
N ASP A 15 3.99 -4.22 6.95
CA ASP A 15 5.42 -4.56 6.86
C ASP A 15 5.74 -5.44 5.65
N LYS A 16 4.79 -6.29 5.24
CA LYS A 16 4.97 -7.22 4.12
C LYS A 16 4.53 -6.65 2.78
N VAL A 17 3.91 -5.47 2.77
CA VAL A 17 3.48 -4.78 1.55
C VAL A 17 4.50 -3.73 1.19
N PHE A 18 5.06 -3.83 -0.01
CA PHE A 18 6.08 -2.95 -0.53
C PHE A 18 5.54 -2.16 -1.70
N ILE A 19 6.00 -0.92 -1.84
CA ILE A 19 5.64 -0.06 -2.96
C ILE A 19 6.45 -0.47 -4.19
N ASP A 20 5.80 -0.67 -5.32
CA ASP A 20 6.43 -1.09 -6.58
C ASP A 20 6.37 0.02 -7.65
N PHE A 21 6.32 1.28 -7.24
CA PHE A 21 6.22 2.44 -8.13
C PHE A 21 6.78 3.73 -7.51
N GLY A 22 7.15 4.67 -8.39
CA GLY A 22 7.59 6.02 -7.99
C GLY A 22 8.96 6.04 -7.30
N GLU A 23 9.23 7.11 -6.55
CA GLU A 23 10.49 7.27 -5.79
C GLU A 23 10.54 6.44 -4.50
N HIS A 24 9.40 5.93 -4.04
CA HIS A 24 9.28 5.13 -2.83
C HIS A 24 9.28 3.62 -3.11
N GLU A 25 9.65 3.23 -4.33
CA GLU A 25 9.81 1.82 -4.71
C GLU A 25 10.74 1.09 -3.73
N GLY A 26 10.28 -0.06 -3.23
CA GLY A 26 11.02 -0.89 -2.28
C GLY A 26 10.78 -0.56 -0.81
N LYS A 27 10.09 0.54 -0.48
CA LYS A 27 9.69 0.82 0.91
C LYS A 27 8.45 0.03 1.32
N SER A 28 8.43 -0.45 2.56
CA SER A 28 7.24 -1.08 3.14
C SER A 28 6.18 -0.04 3.46
N ILE A 29 4.90 -0.41 3.36
CA ILE A 29 3.77 0.45 3.76
C ILE A 29 3.92 0.90 5.22
N LEU A 30 4.41 0.04 6.09
CA LEU A 30 4.67 0.39 7.49
C LEU A 30 5.74 1.49 7.63
N GLU A 31 6.83 1.39 6.87
CA GLU A 31 7.88 2.42 6.86
C GLU A 31 7.36 3.73 6.27
N VAL A 32 6.54 3.65 5.23
CA VAL A 32 5.89 4.82 4.63
C VAL A 32 4.90 5.46 5.59
N ALA A 33 4.14 4.70 6.36
CA ALA A 33 3.24 5.23 7.38
C ALA A 33 3.99 6.00 8.48
N ASP A 34 5.17 5.52 8.87
CA ASP A 34 6.01 6.15 9.90
C ASP A 34 6.80 7.36 9.36
N THR A 35 7.37 7.23 8.16
CA THR A 35 8.28 8.24 7.57
C THR A 35 7.55 9.28 6.72
N LEU A 36 6.42 8.93 6.12
CA LEU A 36 5.72 9.69 5.07
C LEU A 36 4.18 9.57 5.25
N PRO A 37 3.62 10.14 6.34
CA PRO A 37 2.19 10.04 6.61
C PRO A 37 1.32 10.65 5.51
N ASP A 38 1.75 11.74 4.87
CA ASP A 38 1.03 12.34 3.72
C ASP A 38 0.92 11.39 2.53
N PHE A 39 2.00 10.63 2.26
CA PHE A 39 1.99 9.66 1.18
C PHE A 39 1.11 8.46 1.54
N TYR A 40 1.15 8.01 2.79
CA TYR A 40 0.27 6.95 3.28
C TYR A 40 -1.23 7.32 3.12
N ASP A 41 -1.60 8.56 3.45
CA ASP A 41 -2.98 9.06 3.25
C ASP A 41 -3.38 9.07 1.77
N PHE A 42 -2.48 9.52 0.89
CA PHE A 42 -2.68 9.45 -0.56
C PHE A 42 -2.91 8.02 -1.06
N LEU A 43 -2.18 7.03 -0.53
CA LEU A 43 -2.38 5.63 -0.90
C LEU A 43 -3.76 5.13 -0.45
N ILE A 44 -4.25 5.57 0.72
CA ILE A 44 -5.58 5.23 1.23
C ILE A 44 -6.66 5.79 0.31
N ASP A 45 -6.54 7.06 -0.09
CA ASP A 45 -7.45 7.69 -1.06
C ASP A 45 -7.48 6.93 -2.40
N LYS A 46 -6.30 6.59 -2.92
CA LYS A 46 -6.18 5.78 -4.15
C LYS A 46 -6.82 4.41 -4.00
N LYS A 47 -6.72 3.79 -2.82
CA LYS A 47 -7.39 2.52 -2.56
C LYS A 47 -8.91 2.67 -2.50
N ASN A 48 -9.42 3.71 -1.85
CA ASN A 48 -10.86 4.02 -1.83
C ASN A 48 -11.41 4.29 -3.22
N THR A 49 -10.59 4.91 -4.08
CA THR A 49 -10.90 5.14 -5.50
C THR A 49 -10.83 3.86 -6.35
N GLY A 50 -10.33 2.74 -5.80
CA GLY A 50 -10.13 1.48 -6.54
C GLY A 50 -8.92 1.50 -7.47
N MET A 51 -8.02 2.49 -7.32
CA MET A 51 -6.79 2.61 -8.09
C MET A 51 -5.62 1.82 -7.49
N CYS A 52 -5.76 1.26 -6.29
CA CYS A 52 -4.72 0.41 -5.67
C CYS A 52 -5.00 -1.07 -5.90
N SER A 53 -3.94 -1.85 -6.11
CA SER A 53 -3.99 -3.31 -6.16
C SER A 53 -2.80 -3.94 -5.48
N ILE A 54 -3.05 -4.89 -4.59
CA ILE A 54 -2.01 -5.61 -3.88
C ILE A 54 -1.87 -6.99 -4.50
N ARG A 55 -0.68 -7.32 -4.99
CA ARG A 55 -0.36 -8.66 -5.49
C ARG A 55 0.64 -9.34 -4.60
N ARG A 56 0.39 -10.61 -4.31
CA ARG A 56 1.31 -11.46 -3.57
C ARG A 56 2.41 -11.98 -4.50
N SER A 57 3.65 -11.81 -4.08
CA SER A 57 4.83 -12.32 -4.76
C SER A 57 5.21 -13.72 -4.25
N LYS A 58 6.03 -14.45 -5.01
CA LYS A 58 6.49 -15.80 -4.63
C LYS A 58 7.32 -15.80 -3.33
N ASP A 59 7.90 -14.65 -2.99
CA ASP A 59 8.77 -14.46 -1.83
C ASP A 59 8.00 -14.15 -0.51
N LYS A 60 6.69 -14.43 -0.47
CA LYS A 60 5.79 -14.05 0.65
C LYS A 60 5.67 -12.54 0.90
N SER A 61 6.36 -11.71 0.13
CA SER A 61 6.14 -10.27 0.04
C SER A 61 4.90 -9.95 -0.80
N PHE A 62 4.32 -8.79 -0.54
CA PHE A 62 3.21 -8.22 -1.29
C PHE A 62 3.70 -6.93 -1.94
N LYS A 63 3.23 -6.67 -3.15
CA LYS A 63 3.56 -5.46 -3.89
C LYS A 63 2.29 -4.65 -4.11
N LEU A 64 2.30 -3.40 -3.68
CA LEU A 64 1.25 -2.43 -3.92
C LEU A 64 1.49 -1.75 -5.26
N TYR A 65 0.52 -1.88 -6.15
CA TYR A 65 0.45 -1.24 -7.45
C TYR A 65 -0.61 -0.14 -7.41
N VAL A 66 -0.29 1.02 -7.97
CA VAL A 66 -1.28 2.08 -8.21
C VAL A 66 -1.48 2.25 -9.71
N TYR A 67 -2.72 2.13 -10.16
CA TYR A 67 -3.10 2.43 -11.53
C TYR A 67 -3.26 3.94 -11.66
N ASN A 68 -2.40 4.57 -12.46
CA ASN A 68 -2.64 5.94 -12.89
C ASN A 68 -3.61 5.91 -14.08
N GLN A 69 -4.91 6.01 -13.81
CA GLN A 69 -5.87 6.18 -14.91
C GLN A 69 -5.73 7.62 -15.44
N VAL A 70 -4.88 7.79 -16.46
CA VAL A 70 -4.93 8.99 -17.31
C VAL A 70 -6.24 8.87 -18.10
N HIS A 71 -7.24 9.68 -17.78
CA HIS A 71 -8.39 9.92 -18.64
C HIS A 71 -8.38 11.38 -19.08
#